data_AF-A0A3M1W3M9-F1
#
_entry.id   AF-A0A3M1W3M9-F1
#
_cell.length_a   1.000
_cell.length_b   1.000
_cell.length_c   1.000
_cell.angle_alpha   90.00
_cell.angle_beta   90.00
_cell.angle_gamma   90.00
#
_symmetry.space_group_name_H-M   'P 1'
#
loop_
_entity.id
_entity.type
_entity.pdbx_description
1 polymer ?
#
loop_
_entity_poly.entity_id
_entity_poly.type
_entity_poly.pdbx_seq_one_letter_code
_entity_poly.pdbx_strand_id
1 'polypeptide(L)'
;MTRGLIWFTSKGEFFASLRPSLFHGPLAEELVGPLAAGGLAVECVAGREAFRREMILKGIWNAVVGLPLAVHGVTLGEYLQRYEDELAALLEESAAAASAEYGVTVGAGDARACLARTTGPIQWVRGGVKAIPWRNGAIVEMGRRHGVPTPVNERLIRAAEAS
;
A
#
# COMPACT_ATOMS: atom_id res chain seq x y z
N MET A 1 12.50 -8.63 16.29
CA MET A 1 12.39 -7.21 15.89
C MET A 1 10.92 -6.82 15.85
N THR A 2 10.55 -5.70 16.47
CA THR A 2 9.19 -5.12 16.40
C THR A 2 9.03 -4.30 15.12
N ARG A 3 7.86 -4.37 14.47
CA ARG A 3 7.53 -3.66 13.23
C ARG A 3 6.20 -2.93 13.36
N GLY A 4 6.07 -1.79 12.69
CA GLY A 4 4.85 -0.99 12.61
C GLY A 4 4.41 -0.76 11.17
N LEU A 5 3.10 -0.83 10.91
CA LEU A 5 2.45 -0.46 9.66
C LEU A 5 1.60 0.78 9.90
N ILE A 6 2.12 1.91 9.40
CA ILE A 6 1.53 3.22 9.66
C ILE A 6 0.38 3.49 8.70
N TRP A 7 -0.77 3.86 9.25
CA TRP A 7 -2.03 4.09 8.53
C TRP A 7 -2.66 5.46 8.83
N PHE A 8 -1.84 6.46 9.15
CA PHE A 8 -2.26 7.86 9.17
C PHE A 8 -1.48 8.66 8.14
N THR A 9 -2.01 9.85 7.82
CA THR A 9 -1.31 10.86 7.04
C THR A 9 -1.26 12.16 7.81
N SER A 10 -0.21 12.94 7.58
CA SER A 10 -0.08 14.31 8.07
C SER A 10 0.49 15.18 6.95
N LYS A 11 -0.15 16.31 6.68
CA LYS A 11 0.34 17.32 5.73
C LYS A 11 -0.04 18.71 6.22
N GLY A 12 0.94 19.44 6.73
CA GLY A 12 0.68 20.70 7.43
C GLY A 12 -0.19 20.44 8.65
N GLU A 13 -1.27 21.21 8.80
CA GLU A 13 -2.24 21.04 9.89
C GLU A 13 -3.21 19.86 9.67
N PHE A 14 -3.27 19.30 8.46
CA PHE A 14 -4.13 18.16 8.19
C PHE A 14 -3.54 16.89 8.80
N PHE A 15 -4.33 16.21 9.63
CA PHE A 15 -4.07 14.87 10.13
C PHE A 15 -5.30 14.00 9.91
N ALA A 16 -5.09 12.78 9.41
CA ALA A 16 -6.16 11.79 9.31
C ALA A 16 -5.64 10.39 9.58
N SER A 17 -6.31 9.70 10.50
CA SER A 17 -6.20 8.25 10.62
C SER A 17 -7.02 7.60 9.49
N LEU A 18 -6.36 6.83 8.63
CA LEU A 18 -6.99 6.13 7.51
C LEU A 18 -7.54 4.76 7.95
N ARG A 19 -6.88 4.16 8.94
CA ARG A 19 -7.30 3.01 9.77
C ARG A 19 -6.29 2.86 10.92
N PRO A 20 -6.54 2.00 11.93
CA PRO A 20 -5.55 1.74 12.97
C PRO A 20 -4.19 1.32 12.40
N SER A 21 -3.12 1.92 12.91
CA SER A 21 -1.75 1.50 12.59
C SER A 21 -1.40 0.23 13.37
N LEU A 22 -0.82 -0.75 12.69
CA LEU A 22 -0.67 -2.09 13.24
C LEU A 22 0.77 -2.33 13.69
N PHE A 23 0.96 -2.93 14.86
CA PHE A 23 2.28 -3.27 15.40
C PHE A 23 2.39 -4.77 15.66
N HIS A 24 3.55 -5.35 15.37
CA HIS A 24 3.83 -6.76 15.60
C HIS A 24 5.28 -6.99 16.05
N GLY A 25 5.46 -7.87 17.03
CA GLY A 25 6.76 -8.28 17.55
C GLY A 25 6.91 -8.03 19.06
N PRO A 26 8.11 -8.26 19.62
CA PRO A 26 8.32 -8.37 21.07
C PRO A 26 7.91 -7.15 21.89
N LEU A 27 7.97 -5.95 21.30
CA LEU A 27 7.63 -4.68 21.98
C LEU A 27 6.31 -4.08 21.46
N ALA A 28 5.51 -4.82 20.69
CA ALA A 28 4.32 -4.26 20.05
C ALA A 28 3.29 -3.77 21.07
N GLU A 29 3.01 -4.56 22.11
CA GLU A 29 2.06 -4.20 23.16
C GLU A 29 2.55 -2.99 23.98
N GLU A 30 3.85 -2.97 24.31
CA GLU A 30 4.48 -1.85 25.02
C GLU A 30 4.42 -0.53 24.23
N LEU A 31 4.45 -0.59 22.89
CA LEU A 31 4.34 0.59 22.03
C LEU A 31 2.90 1.09 21.87
N VAL A 32 1.92 0.19 21.87
CA VAL A 32 0.52 0.53 21.61
C VAL A 32 -0.04 1.47 22.67
N GLY A 33 0.25 1.24 23.95
CA GLY A 33 -0.25 2.08 25.05
C GLY A 33 0.13 3.56 24.92
N PRO A 34 1.43 3.91 24.87
CA PRO A 34 1.88 5.28 24.71
C PRO A 34 1.39 5.95 23.43
N LEU A 35 1.36 5.24 22.30
CA LEU A 35 0.89 5.78 21.02
C LEU A 35 -0.61 6.08 21.05
N ALA A 36 -1.42 5.19 21.66
CA ALA A 36 -2.84 5.40 21.86
C ALA A 36 -3.12 6.57 22.81
N ALA A 37 -2.36 6.69 23.90
CA ALA A 37 -2.44 7.83 24.81
C ALA A 37 -2.08 9.17 24.12
N GLY A 38 -1.22 9.12 23.10
CA GLY A 38 -0.92 10.24 22.21
C GLY A 38 -1.99 10.54 21.14
N GLY A 39 -3.14 9.85 21.17
CA GLY A 39 -4.26 10.08 20.24
C GLY A 39 -4.15 9.35 18.90
N LEU A 40 -3.17 8.45 18.73
CA LEU A 40 -3.06 7.64 17.52
C LEU A 40 -3.96 6.41 17.61
N ALA A 41 -4.72 6.14 16.54
CA ALA A 41 -5.39 4.85 16.40
C ALA A 41 -4.33 3.78 16.09
N VAL A 42 -4.07 2.89 17.05
CA VAL A 42 -3.03 1.85 16.97
C VAL A 42 -3.53 0.54 17.56
N GLU A 43 -3.06 -0.58 17.01
CA GLU A 43 -3.43 -1.92 17.47
C GLU A 43 -2.22 -2.87 17.43
N CYS A 44 -2.19 -3.84 18.36
CA CYS A 44 -1.24 -4.94 18.34
C CYS A 44 -1.82 -6.12 17.55
N VAL A 45 -1.02 -6.70 16.66
CA VAL A 45 -1.37 -7.90 15.90
C VAL A 45 -0.45 -9.04 16.33
N ALA A 46 -1.01 -10.01 17.07
CA ALA A 46 -0.23 -11.13 17.61
C ALA A 46 0.26 -12.10 16.51
N GLY A 47 -0.58 -12.39 15.51
CA GLY A 47 -0.28 -13.38 14.47
C GLY A 47 0.69 -12.86 13.41
N ARG A 48 1.83 -13.55 13.21
CA ARG A 48 2.80 -13.22 12.15
C ARG A 48 2.18 -13.24 10.75
N GLU A 49 1.33 -14.22 10.48
CA GLU A 49 0.64 -14.35 9.20
C GLU A 49 -0.37 -13.21 8.99
N ALA A 50 -1.16 -12.88 10.02
CA ALA A 50 -2.08 -11.75 10.00
C ALA A 50 -1.35 -10.42 9.77
N PHE A 51 -0.21 -10.19 10.44
CA PHE A 51 0.59 -9.01 10.21
C PHE A 51 1.19 -8.97 8.80
N ARG A 52 1.67 -10.11 8.27
CA ARG A 52 2.15 -10.21 6.88
C ARG A 52 1.06 -9.90 5.87
N ARG A 53 -0.16 -10.41 6.07
CA ARG A 53 -1.32 -10.08 5.23
C ARG A 53 -1.52 -8.57 5.15
N GLU A 54 -1.44 -7.88 6.28
CA GLU A 54 -1.58 -6.42 6.35
C GLU A 54 -0.38 -5.67 5.74
N MET A 55 0.84 -6.23 5.85
CA MET A 55 2.01 -5.69 5.15
C MET A 55 1.82 -5.73 3.63
N ILE A 56 1.31 -6.84 3.10
CA ILE A 56 1.02 -7.01 1.67
C ILE A 56 -0.01 -5.99 1.22
N LEU A 57 -1.14 -5.88 1.94
CA LEU A 57 -2.19 -4.91 1.63
C LEU A 57 -1.65 -3.47 1.63
N LYS A 58 -0.81 -3.11 2.61
CA LYS A 58 -0.17 -1.79 2.64
C LYS A 58 0.80 -1.57 1.48
N GLY A 59 1.57 -2.60 1.11
CA GLY A 59 2.47 -2.56 -0.04
C GLY A 59 1.73 -2.28 -1.35
N ILE A 60 0.66 -3.02 -1.60
CA ILE A 60 -0.23 -2.82 -2.77
C ILE A 60 -0.87 -1.43 -2.73
N TRP A 61 -1.37 -1.01 -1.56
CA TRP A 61 -1.93 0.33 -1.37
C TRP A 61 -0.92 1.42 -1.73
N ASN A 62 0.34 1.29 -1.33
CA ASN A 62 1.40 2.26 -1.66
C ASN A 62 1.75 2.26 -3.15
N ALA A 63 1.67 1.11 -3.82
CA ALA A 63 1.88 0.98 -5.26
C ALA A 63 0.76 1.66 -6.07
N VAL A 64 -0.46 1.75 -5.50
CA VAL A 64 -1.58 2.52 -6.06
C VAL A 64 -1.47 4.00 -5.71
N VAL A 65 -1.35 4.39 -4.43
CA VAL A 65 -1.31 5.79 -3.96
C VAL A 65 0.09 6.40 -4.11
N GLY A 66 0.64 6.29 -5.32
CA GLY A 66 2.01 6.67 -5.61
C GLY A 66 2.23 6.88 -7.10
N LEU A 67 2.83 5.89 -7.75
CA LEU A 67 3.30 5.99 -9.13
C LEU A 67 2.19 6.26 -10.16
N PRO A 68 1.05 5.55 -10.17
CA PRO A 68 0.03 5.75 -11.21
C PRO A 68 -0.48 7.20 -11.27
N LEU A 69 -0.71 7.81 -10.11
CA LEU A 69 -1.19 9.19 -10.00
C LEU A 69 -0.17 10.17 -10.61
N ALA A 70 1.12 9.90 -10.44
CA ALA A 70 2.18 10.74 -10.99
C ALA A 70 2.25 10.59 -12.52
N VAL A 71 2.22 9.35 -13.01
CA VAL A 71 2.26 9.03 -14.45
C VAL A 71 1.09 9.67 -15.20
N HIS A 72 -0.11 9.61 -14.63
CA HIS A 72 -1.31 10.17 -15.27
C HIS A 72 -1.53 11.65 -14.95
N GLY A 73 -0.76 12.26 -14.04
CA GLY A 73 -0.92 13.66 -13.65
C GLY A 73 -2.23 13.96 -12.91
N VAL A 74 -2.85 12.96 -12.25
CA VAL A 74 -4.18 13.06 -11.62
C VAL A 74 -4.12 12.97 -10.10
N THR A 75 -5.21 13.34 -9.45
CA THR A 75 -5.43 13.05 -8.02
C THR A 75 -5.81 11.59 -7.79
N LEU A 76 -5.71 11.11 -6.55
CA LEU A 76 -6.12 9.76 -6.17
C LEU A 76 -7.57 9.49 -6.54
N GLY A 77 -8.48 10.43 -6.25
CA GLY A 77 -9.90 10.24 -6.55
C GLY A 77 -10.20 10.17 -8.04
N GLU A 78 -9.54 11.00 -8.84
CA GLU A 78 -9.62 10.90 -10.30
C GLU A 78 -9.05 9.59 -10.82
N TYR A 79 -7.95 9.10 -10.25
CA TYR A 79 -7.37 7.81 -10.64
C TYR A 79 -8.34 6.65 -10.38
N LEU A 80 -8.91 6.59 -9.18
CA LEU A 80 -9.86 5.56 -8.78
C LEU A 80 -11.14 5.54 -9.63
N GLN A 81 -11.52 6.69 -10.22
CA GLN A 81 -12.72 6.82 -11.07
C GLN A 81 -12.45 6.59 -12.56
N ARG A 82 -11.34 7.11 -13.10
CA ARG A 82 -11.08 7.15 -14.55
C ARG A 82 -10.27 5.98 -15.07
N TYR A 83 -9.55 5.27 -14.20
CA TYR A 83 -8.59 4.22 -14.56
C TYR A 83 -8.96 2.88 -13.93
N GLU A 84 -10.26 2.54 -13.91
CA GLU A 84 -10.75 1.33 -13.23
C GLU A 84 -10.10 0.04 -13.75
N ASP A 85 -9.97 -0.11 -15.07
CA ASP A 85 -9.38 -1.30 -15.69
C ASP A 85 -7.88 -1.43 -15.35
N GLU A 86 -7.13 -0.32 -15.40
CA GLU A 86 -5.73 -0.31 -15.00
C GLU A 86 -5.58 -0.61 -13.50
N LEU A 87 -6.44 -0.02 -12.66
CA LEU A 87 -6.45 -0.28 -11.23
C LEU A 87 -6.74 -1.76 -10.96
N ALA A 88 -7.74 -2.36 -11.59
CA ALA A 88 -8.09 -3.76 -11.42
C ALA A 88 -6.90 -4.67 -11.76
N ALA A 89 -6.28 -4.47 -12.93
CA ALA A 89 -5.11 -5.22 -13.36
C ALA A 89 -3.90 -5.01 -12.43
N LEU A 90 -3.65 -3.76 -12.01
CA LEU A 90 -2.58 -3.42 -11.07
C LEU A 90 -2.76 -4.14 -9.72
N LEU A 91 -3.98 -4.18 -9.19
CA LEU A 91 -4.30 -4.88 -7.96
C LEU A 91 -4.09 -6.40 -8.10
N GLU A 92 -4.51 -6.96 -9.23
CA GLU A 92 -4.37 -8.39 -9.51
C GLU A 92 -2.91 -8.84 -9.56
N GLU A 93 -2.09 -8.19 -10.40
CA GLU A 93 -0.68 -8.57 -10.52
C GLU A 93 0.11 -8.30 -9.23
N SER A 94 -0.21 -7.21 -8.52
CA SER A 94 0.48 -6.87 -7.26
C SER A 94 0.12 -7.84 -6.14
N ALA A 95 -1.15 -8.26 -6.07
CA ALA A 95 -1.60 -9.27 -5.12
C ALA A 95 -0.98 -10.64 -5.41
N ALA A 96 -0.90 -11.04 -6.68
CA ALA A 96 -0.27 -12.29 -7.09
C ALA A 96 1.22 -12.31 -6.76
N ALA A 97 1.97 -11.27 -7.16
CA ALA A 97 3.41 -11.18 -6.93
C ALA A 97 3.76 -11.14 -5.43
N ALA A 98 3.04 -10.34 -4.65
CA ALA A 98 3.27 -10.25 -3.21
C ALA A 98 2.85 -11.53 -2.47
N SER A 99 1.75 -12.18 -2.87
CA SER A 99 1.33 -13.45 -2.27
C SER A 99 2.38 -14.54 -2.48
N ALA A 100 2.94 -14.63 -3.69
CA ALA A 100 4.02 -15.55 -4.01
C ALA A 100 5.29 -15.28 -3.18
N GLU A 101 5.67 -14.00 -3.02
CA GLU A 101 6.84 -13.60 -2.23
C GLU A 101 6.72 -13.96 -0.75
N TYR A 102 5.56 -13.70 -0.15
CA TYR A 102 5.41 -13.79 1.31
C TYR A 102 4.78 -15.09 1.79
N GLY A 103 4.31 -15.95 0.87
CA GLY A 103 3.62 -17.20 1.20
C GLY A 103 2.30 -16.97 1.94
N VAL A 104 1.65 -15.83 1.71
CA VAL A 104 0.38 -15.45 2.32
C VAL A 104 -0.57 -14.98 1.23
N THR A 105 -1.70 -15.66 1.08
CA THR A 105 -2.67 -15.35 0.04
C THR A 105 -3.41 -14.05 0.35
N VAL A 106 -3.30 -13.08 -0.55
CA VAL A 106 -4.11 -11.85 -0.61
C VAL A 106 -4.69 -11.75 -2.00
N GLY A 107 -6.01 -11.53 -2.11
CA GLY A 107 -6.66 -11.35 -3.40
C GLY A 107 -6.76 -9.89 -3.81
N ALA A 108 -6.95 -9.63 -5.11
CA ALA A 108 -7.24 -8.29 -5.63
C ALA A 108 -8.48 -7.66 -4.95
N GLY A 109 -9.49 -8.47 -4.62
CA GLY A 109 -10.68 -8.04 -3.88
C GLY A 109 -10.36 -7.52 -2.47
N ASP A 110 -9.41 -8.14 -1.76
CA ASP A 110 -8.96 -7.67 -0.45
C ASP A 110 -8.25 -6.32 -0.56
N ALA A 111 -7.39 -6.18 -1.57
CA ALA A 111 -6.68 -4.93 -1.84
C ALA A 111 -7.64 -3.81 -2.25
N ARG A 112 -8.65 -4.10 -3.09
CA ARG A 112 -9.71 -3.16 -3.46
C ARG A 112 -10.53 -2.72 -2.24
N ALA A 113 -10.92 -3.67 -1.38
CA ALA A 113 -11.62 -3.35 -0.14
C ALA A 113 -10.76 -2.50 0.81
N CYS A 114 -9.44 -2.75 0.88
CA CYS A 114 -8.51 -1.94 1.64
C CYS A 114 -8.46 -0.49 1.12
N LEU A 115 -8.34 -0.29 -0.19
CA LEU A 115 -8.37 1.04 -0.81
C LEU A 115 -9.68 1.77 -0.51
N ALA A 116 -10.83 1.11 -0.71
CA ALA A 116 -12.14 1.71 -0.47
C ALA A 116 -12.30 2.23 0.97
N ARG A 117 -11.83 1.47 1.97
CA ARG A 117 -11.92 1.87 3.38
C ARG A 117 -10.97 2.98 3.79
N THR A 118 -9.82 3.13 3.11
CA THR A 118 -8.70 3.94 3.63
C THR A 118 -8.44 5.22 2.83
N THR A 119 -9.02 5.37 1.64
CA THR A 119 -8.65 6.46 0.72
C THR A 119 -9.58 7.66 0.76
N GLY A 120 -10.75 7.57 1.39
CA GLY A 120 -11.74 8.66 1.45
C GLY A 120 -11.17 10.02 1.91
N PRO A 121 -10.43 10.09 3.03
CA PRO A 121 -9.85 11.35 3.52
C PRO A 121 -8.74 11.95 2.64
N ILE A 122 -8.23 11.21 1.65
CA ILE A 122 -7.02 11.56 0.90
C ILE A 122 -7.23 11.56 -0.61
N GLN A 123 -8.47 11.64 -1.09
CA GLN A 123 -8.77 11.65 -2.54
C GLN A 123 -8.05 12.77 -3.30
N TRP A 124 -7.69 13.87 -2.63
CA TRP A 124 -6.96 15.01 -3.20
C TRP A 124 -5.45 14.75 -3.40
N VAL A 125 -4.89 13.67 -2.84
CA VAL A 125 -3.46 13.36 -2.92
C VAL A 125 -3.02 13.19 -4.36
N ARG A 126 -1.82 13.70 -4.67
CA ARG A 126 -1.11 13.46 -5.93
C ARG A 126 0.08 12.54 -5.69
N GLY A 127 0.41 11.78 -6.72
CA GLY A 127 1.48 10.78 -6.71
C GLY A 127 2.89 11.36 -6.66
N GLY A 128 3.87 10.46 -6.66
CA GLY A 128 5.27 10.82 -6.80
C GLY A 128 6.14 9.65 -7.24
N VAL A 129 7.27 9.96 -7.87
CA VAL A 129 8.20 8.98 -8.47
C VAL A 129 9.37 8.58 -7.56
N LYS A 130 9.59 9.31 -6.46
CA LYS A 130 10.76 9.13 -5.58
C LYS A 130 10.86 7.75 -4.92
N ALA A 131 9.74 7.05 -4.75
CA ALA A 131 9.66 5.79 -4.02
C ALA A 131 9.48 4.56 -4.93
N ILE A 132 9.70 4.70 -6.25
CA ILE A 132 9.52 3.60 -7.21
C ILE A 132 10.23 2.31 -6.78
N PRO A 133 11.54 2.30 -6.39
CA PRO A 133 12.24 1.07 -6.04
C PRO A 133 11.61 0.30 -4.86
N TRP A 134 10.94 1.01 -3.96
CA TRP A 134 10.34 0.45 -2.73
C TRP A 134 8.84 0.19 -2.85
N ARG A 135 8.23 0.53 -3.99
CA ARG A 135 6.79 0.37 -4.25
C ARG A 135 6.58 -0.50 -5.48
N ASN A 136 6.21 0.08 -6.61
CA ASN A 136 5.97 -0.63 -7.86
C ASN A 136 7.20 -1.44 -8.31
N GLY A 137 8.42 -0.89 -8.14
CA GLY A 137 9.66 -1.60 -8.44
C GLY A 137 9.86 -2.84 -7.56
N ALA A 138 9.47 -2.78 -6.28
CA ALA A 138 9.51 -3.95 -5.40
C ALA A 138 8.51 -5.03 -5.85
N ILE A 139 7.32 -4.64 -6.32
CA ILE A 139 6.34 -5.57 -6.89
C ILE A 139 6.89 -6.26 -8.15
N VAL A 140 7.52 -5.51 -9.05
CA VAL A 140 8.16 -6.08 -10.26
C VAL A 140 9.24 -7.08 -9.87
N GLU A 141 10.09 -6.74 -8.90
CA GLU A 141 11.16 -7.64 -8.45
C GLU A 141 10.61 -8.89 -7.75
N MET A 142 9.50 -8.78 -7.01
CA MET A 142 8.78 -9.95 -6.49
C MET A 142 8.25 -10.81 -7.64
N GLY A 143 7.58 -10.20 -8.61
CA GLY A 143 7.04 -10.90 -9.77
C GLY A 143 8.11 -11.66 -10.55
N ARG A 144 9.24 -11.00 -10.82
CA ARG A 144 10.40 -11.59 -11.50
C ARG A 144 10.97 -12.80 -10.77
N ARG A 145 11.11 -12.73 -9.43
CA ARG A 145 11.65 -13.84 -8.63
C ARG A 145 10.74 -15.07 -8.60
N HIS A 146 9.43 -14.88 -8.75
CA HIS A 146 8.44 -15.95 -8.64
C HIS A 146 7.76 -16.31 -9.98
N GLY A 147 8.21 -15.74 -11.10
CA GLY A 147 7.61 -16.00 -12.41
C GLY A 147 6.18 -15.46 -12.55
N VAL A 148 5.81 -14.44 -11.78
CA VAL A 148 4.50 -13.78 -11.84
C VAL A 148 4.62 -12.53 -12.73
N PRO A 149 3.87 -12.42 -13.84
CA PRO A 149 3.88 -11.24 -14.69
C PRO A 149 3.38 -9.98 -13.94
N THR A 150 4.05 -8.85 -14.16
CA THR A 150 3.64 -7.54 -13.59
C THR A 150 3.60 -6.42 -14.65
N PRO A 151 2.92 -6.63 -15.79
CA PRO A 151 2.99 -5.74 -16.95
C PRO A 151 2.51 -4.31 -16.68
N VAL A 152 1.56 -4.10 -15.75
CA VAL A 152 1.06 -2.76 -15.42
C VAL A 152 2.10 -1.98 -14.62
N ASN A 153 2.66 -2.57 -13.57
CA ASN A 153 3.73 -1.97 -12.77
C ASN A 153 4.94 -1.64 -13.66
N GLU A 154 5.35 -2.56 -14.53
CA GLU A 154 6.45 -2.33 -15.47
C GLU A 154 6.15 -1.18 -16.44
N ARG A 155 4.93 -1.12 -17.01
CA ARG A 155 4.51 -0.03 -17.90
C ARG A 155 4.56 1.32 -17.18
N LEU A 156 4.05 1.39 -15.96
CA LEU A 156 4.03 2.60 -15.14
C LEU A 156 5.44 3.08 -14.80
N ILE A 157 6.37 2.16 -14.50
CA ILE A 157 7.79 2.49 -14.25
C ILE A 157 8.42 3.08 -15.51
N ARG A 158 8.27 2.41 -16.66
CA ARG A 158 8.79 2.91 -17.95
C ARG A 158 8.24 4.29 -18.31
N ALA A 159 6.96 4.54 -18.05
CA ALA A 159 6.35 5.84 -18.31
C ALA A 159 6.94 6.94 -17.42
N ALA A 160 7.25 6.65 -16.16
CA ALA A 160 7.87 7.61 -15.25
C ALA A 160 9.34 7.90 -15.58
N GLU A 161 10.05 6.94 -16.17
CA GLU A 161 11.44 7.12 -16.65
C GLU A 161 11.53 7.95 -17.93
N ALA A 162 10.43 8.03 -18.70
CA ALA A 162 10.33 8.79 -19.94
C ALA A 162 9.82 10.24 -19.74
N SER A 163 9.49 10.63 -18.51
CA SER A 163 8.88 11.92 -18.15
C SER A 163 9.87 12.95 -17.62
#